data_AF-A0A6A5UGP1-F1
#
_entry.id   AF-A0A6A5UGP1-F1
#
_cell.length_a   1.000
_cell.length_b   1.000
_cell.length_c   1.000
_cell.angle_alpha   90.00
_cell.angle_beta   90.00
_cell.angle_gamma   90.00
#
_symmetry.space_group_name_H-M   'P 1'
#
loop_
_entity.id
_entity.type
_entity.pdbx_description
1 polymer ?
#
loop_
_entity_poly.entity_id
_entity_poly.type
_entity_poly.pdbx_seq_one_letter_code
_entity_poly.pdbx_strand_id
1 'polypeptide(L)'
;MEQTFCFVNGAQIDRSTKRQMRRHMMMGKNAGKTVQRRSKKELAWKSFEGKDNQSKKEILQRGNRDLDAVTLPVNRIGRWAQAHLHYYEPTSIYDNVLSGLAFPVELTPHFAEVISTYFLFISDKLYPVSLGISMESSKYTWIRVLMADEAAFHCNIAQMQACNELFLGDGEDSPMAMYHLSKTLEHVQARLQSAEALSDSTMSLVMALITQEQVRHQHEAASIHMDGLVGMIQLRGGLASLEGCLPVLLKACKTDLMYTLQREVAPRFHRDNMTAIKCTLASLHLPFDNETSHMLAQHSELDPRLQDVLGDVISTSTLFNDLPSTRKVDLYLYQEIFVSILYRLHAIPFHPNPNLPPTIGDAYHVGLTLFMMSLFLQHGRHRILQYSNVTRRLKDVLESMTLEQEDWLRFWLLMVEAVWVAEDEGTEWLVRMVGEQARKMGLETWKDARDAVLRYPWIGALHDEPGRLIWEKARFS
;
A
#
# COMPACT_ATOMS: atom_id res chain seq x y z
N MET A 1 -6.00 58.79 -0.68
CA MET A 1 -5.58 58.25 0.64
C MET A 1 -4.26 57.56 0.42
N GLU A 2 -3.18 58.12 0.98
CA GLU A 2 -1.83 57.55 0.87
C GLU A 2 -1.78 56.18 1.57
N GLN A 3 -1.33 55.14 0.85
CA GLN A 3 -1.08 53.83 1.45
C GLN A 3 0.33 53.83 2.05
N THR A 4 0.40 53.91 3.37
CA THR A 4 1.65 53.74 4.12
C THR A 4 1.91 52.24 4.31
N PHE A 5 3.01 51.72 3.76
CA PHE A 5 3.45 50.34 3.99
C PHE A 5 4.39 50.29 5.20
N CYS A 6 4.03 49.52 6.23
CA CYS A 6 4.89 49.23 7.37
C CYS A 6 5.59 47.88 7.17
N PHE A 7 6.91 47.89 7.04
CA PHE A 7 7.73 46.67 7.11
C PHE A 7 8.06 46.32 8.56
N VAL A 8 7.95 45.03 8.92
CA VAL A 8 8.25 44.51 10.26
C VAL A 8 9.43 43.55 10.15
N ASN A 9 10.49 43.79 10.94
CA ASN A 9 11.65 42.90 11.01
C ASN A 9 11.33 41.69 11.92
N GLY A 10 11.42 40.47 11.37
CA GLY A 10 10.97 39.22 12.01
C GLY A 10 11.87 38.67 13.12
N ALA A 11 12.96 39.34 13.47
CA ALA A 11 13.94 38.80 14.41
C ALA A 11 13.51 38.87 15.89
N GLN A 12 12.63 39.80 16.28
CA GLN A 12 12.05 39.85 17.64
C GLN A 12 10.63 40.40 17.62
N ILE A 13 9.62 39.55 17.82
CA ILE A 13 8.21 39.95 17.77
C ILE A 13 7.65 40.03 19.20
N ASP A 14 7.47 41.25 19.70
CA ASP A 14 6.88 41.50 21.01
C ASP A 14 5.35 41.25 21.03
N ARG A 15 4.77 41.21 22.23
CA ARG A 15 3.32 40.96 22.41
C ARG A 15 2.46 42.06 21.81
N SER A 16 2.94 43.31 21.78
CA SER A 16 2.17 44.45 21.26
C SER A 16 2.04 44.36 19.73
N THR A 17 3.13 43.99 19.04
CA THR A 17 3.19 43.77 17.59
C THR A 17 2.31 42.59 17.17
N LYS A 18 2.35 41.46 17.89
CA LYS A 18 1.43 40.33 17.63
C LYS A 18 -0.04 40.71 17.76
N ARG A 19 -0.38 41.62 18.69
CA ARG A 19 -1.76 42.08 18.91
C ARG A 19 -2.22 43.01 17.79
N GLN A 20 -1.35 43.87 17.27
CA GLN A 20 -1.63 44.71 16.10
C GLN A 20 -1.77 43.88 14.81
N MET A 21 -0.90 42.89 14.59
CA MET A 21 -1.01 41.96 13.44
C MET A 21 -2.35 41.22 13.44
N ARG A 22 -2.76 40.68 14.60
CA ARG A 22 -4.08 40.01 14.75
C ARG A 22 -5.24 40.97 14.54
N ARG A 23 -5.12 42.22 15.00
CA ARG A 23 -6.13 43.25 14.75
C ARG A 23 -6.26 43.56 13.26
N HIS A 24 -5.14 43.69 12.54
CA HIS A 24 -5.15 44.06 11.13
C HIS A 24 -5.64 42.90 10.23
N MET A 25 -5.20 41.65 10.49
CA MET A 25 -5.68 40.47 9.72
C MET A 25 -7.16 40.13 9.93
N MET A 26 -7.78 40.58 11.04
CA MET A 26 -9.17 40.26 11.38
C MET A 26 -10.18 41.33 10.97
N MET A 27 -9.74 42.47 10.43
CA MET A 27 -10.62 43.58 10.02
C MET A 27 -11.57 43.22 8.87
N GLY A 28 -11.27 42.17 8.09
CA GLY A 28 -12.17 41.64 7.05
C GLY A 28 -13.08 40.50 7.49
N LYS A 29 -12.68 39.67 8.47
CA LYS A 29 -13.40 38.42 8.81
C LYS A 29 -14.63 38.61 9.71
N ASN A 30 -14.73 39.74 10.42
CA ASN A 30 -15.78 39.97 11.43
C ASN A 30 -16.69 41.18 11.15
N ALA A 31 -16.60 41.80 9.98
CA ALA A 31 -17.52 42.88 9.61
C ALA A 31 -18.97 42.34 9.59
N GLY A 32 -19.83 42.87 10.47
CA GLY A 32 -21.26 42.54 10.54
C GLY A 32 -21.68 41.39 11.46
N LYS A 33 -20.76 40.73 12.18
CA LYS A 33 -21.12 39.60 13.08
C LYS A 33 -21.17 40.02 14.54
N THR A 34 -22.37 40.10 15.11
CA THR A 34 -22.59 40.33 16.56
C THR A 34 -22.52 38.99 17.32
N VAL A 35 -21.48 38.80 18.13
CA VAL A 35 -21.33 37.59 18.97
C VAL A 35 -22.10 37.79 20.27
N GLN A 36 -23.25 37.14 20.42
CA GLN A 36 -23.91 37.00 21.73
C GLN A 36 -23.25 35.88 22.53
N ARG A 37 -22.65 36.26 23.67
CA ARG A 37 -21.99 35.34 24.59
C ARG A 37 -23.00 34.79 25.60
N ARG A 38 -23.32 33.49 25.53
CA ARG A 38 -24.11 32.82 26.59
C ARG A 38 -23.29 32.64 27.87
N SER A 39 -23.94 32.74 29.02
CA SER A 39 -23.28 32.72 30.32
C SER A 39 -22.92 31.29 30.78
N LYS A 40 -21.82 31.16 31.54
CA LYS A 40 -21.26 29.89 32.02
C LYS A 40 -22.17 29.05 32.93
N LYS A 41 -23.36 29.53 33.31
CA LYS A 41 -24.29 28.80 34.20
C LYS A 41 -25.22 27.80 33.49
N GLU A 42 -25.41 27.92 32.17
CA GLU A 42 -26.29 27.00 31.40
C GLU A 42 -25.61 25.68 30.97
N LEU A 43 -24.28 25.61 30.97
CA LEU A 43 -23.54 24.41 30.54
C LEU A 43 -23.47 23.32 31.63
N ALA A 44 -23.78 23.65 32.89
CA ALA A 44 -23.62 22.73 34.02
C ALA A 44 -24.88 21.88 34.31
N TRP A 45 -26.05 22.18 33.72
CA TRP A 45 -27.31 21.51 34.08
C TRP A 45 -27.71 20.33 33.18
N LYS A 46 -27.00 20.10 32.05
CA LYS A 46 -27.33 18.99 31.14
C LYS A 46 -26.50 17.71 31.33
N SER A 47 -25.58 17.68 32.29
CA SER A 47 -24.74 16.51 32.57
C SER A 47 -25.27 15.55 33.65
N PHE A 48 -26.44 15.81 34.22
CA PHE A 48 -27.04 14.94 35.25
C PHE A 48 -28.53 14.76 35.00
N GLU A 49 -28.90 13.79 34.17
CA GLU A 49 -30.14 13.02 34.32
C GLU A 49 -30.06 11.77 33.43
N GLY A 50 -29.81 10.63 34.07
CA GLY A 50 -29.79 9.32 33.43
C GLY A 50 -31.20 8.74 33.31
N LYS A 51 -31.43 8.02 32.21
CA LYS A 51 -32.42 6.93 32.03
C LYS A 51 -31.93 6.07 30.86
N ASP A 52 -32.09 4.77 30.80
CA ASP A 52 -32.20 3.72 31.80
C ASP A 52 -31.89 2.41 31.05
N ASN A 53 -31.54 1.40 31.81
CA ASN A 53 -31.01 0.07 31.55
C ASN A 53 -31.90 -0.88 30.70
N GLN A 54 -32.35 -0.49 29.49
CA GLN A 54 -33.23 -1.35 28.67
C GLN A 54 -32.73 -1.70 27.26
N SER A 55 -31.62 -1.12 26.79
CA SER A 55 -31.03 -1.45 25.46
C SER A 55 -29.93 -2.53 25.49
N LYS A 56 -29.52 -3.01 26.68
CA LYS A 56 -28.42 -3.98 26.83
C LYS A 56 -28.82 -5.45 26.68
N LYS A 57 -30.12 -5.77 26.59
CA LYS A 57 -30.59 -7.17 26.42
C LYS A 57 -31.02 -7.54 24.99
N GLU A 58 -31.16 -6.59 24.06
CA GLU A 58 -31.53 -6.89 22.68
C GLU A 58 -30.33 -7.00 21.71
N ILE A 59 -29.14 -6.52 22.10
CA ILE A 59 -27.93 -6.60 21.27
C ILE A 59 -27.22 -7.97 21.38
N LEU A 60 -27.51 -8.75 22.43
CA LEU A 60 -26.88 -10.05 22.68
C LEU A 60 -27.62 -11.26 22.10
N GLN A 61 -28.74 -11.06 21.38
CA GLN A 61 -29.50 -12.16 20.72
C GLN A 61 -29.62 -12.03 19.19
N ARG A 62 -28.94 -11.08 18.56
CA ARG A 62 -28.78 -11.01 17.09
C ARG A 62 -27.39 -11.44 16.59
N GLY A 63 -26.58 -12.06 17.46
CA GLY A 63 -25.36 -12.77 17.06
C GLY A 63 -25.67 -14.16 16.54
N ASN A 64 -26.40 -14.25 15.43
CA ASN A 64 -26.47 -15.41 14.51
C ASN A 64 -27.67 -15.22 13.58
N ARG A 65 -27.44 -14.48 12.50
CA ARG A 65 -28.04 -14.68 11.17
C ARG A 65 -27.51 -13.62 10.23
N ASP A 66 -26.86 -14.10 9.17
CA ASP A 66 -26.64 -13.52 7.85
C ASP A 66 -26.70 -12.00 7.73
N LEU A 67 -25.60 -11.39 7.27
CA LEU A 67 -25.65 -10.09 6.60
C LEU A 67 -24.57 -10.00 5.53
N ASP A 68 -25.08 -10.20 4.33
CA ASP A 68 -24.57 -9.89 3.01
C ASP A 68 -23.83 -8.56 2.89
N ALA A 69 -22.92 -8.54 1.93
CA ALA A 69 -22.18 -7.38 1.46
C ALA A 69 -23.14 -6.27 1.00
N VAL A 70 -23.25 -5.22 1.82
CA VAL A 70 -23.83 -3.94 1.40
C VAL A 70 -22.70 -2.91 1.40
N THR A 71 -22.40 -2.40 0.21
CA THR A 71 -21.44 -1.34 -0.08
C THR A 71 -21.67 -0.13 0.83
N LEU A 72 -20.67 0.23 1.64
CA LEU A 72 -20.76 1.39 2.54
C LEU A 72 -19.94 2.58 1.99
N PRO A 73 -20.48 3.81 2.04
CA PRO A 73 -19.80 5.00 1.53
C PRO A 73 -18.64 5.46 2.42
N VAL A 74 -17.60 6.00 1.75
CA VAL A 74 -16.26 6.42 2.26
C VAL A 74 -16.31 7.21 3.59
N ASN A 75 -17.29 8.09 3.80
CA ASN A 75 -17.42 8.93 5.00
C ASN A 75 -17.87 8.20 6.29
N ARG A 76 -18.09 6.87 6.25
CA ARG A 76 -18.34 6.05 7.46
C ARG A 76 -17.21 5.08 7.81
N ILE A 77 -16.21 4.90 6.95
CA ILE A 77 -15.10 3.96 7.17
C ILE A 77 -14.14 4.49 8.25
N GLY A 78 -13.87 5.80 8.27
CA GLY A 78 -13.14 6.46 9.36
C GLY A 78 -13.77 6.23 10.74
N ARG A 79 -15.12 6.10 10.81
CA ARG A 79 -15.84 5.74 12.05
C ARG A 79 -15.74 4.27 12.43
N TRP A 80 -15.59 3.37 11.47
CA TRP A 80 -15.38 1.94 11.72
C TRP A 80 -13.95 1.63 12.16
N ALA A 81 -12.95 2.31 11.59
CA ALA A 81 -11.57 2.28 12.07
C ALA A 81 -11.48 2.86 13.49
N GLN A 82 -12.17 3.98 13.78
CA GLN A 82 -12.32 4.50 15.14
C GLN A 82 -13.05 3.53 16.08
N ALA A 83 -14.06 2.79 15.60
CA ALA A 83 -14.78 1.80 16.41
C ALA A 83 -13.97 0.53 16.69
N HIS A 84 -13.09 0.10 15.77
CA HIS A 84 -12.14 -1.00 15.99
C HIS A 84 -10.95 -0.57 16.87
N LEU A 85 -10.46 0.67 16.73
CA LEU A 85 -9.54 1.30 17.68
C LEU A 85 -10.18 1.43 19.08
N HIS A 86 -11.51 1.45 19.19
CA HIS A 86 -12.21 1.44 20.47
C HIS A 86 -12.25 0.06 21.15
N TYR A 87 -12.05 -1.03 20.39
CA TYR A 87 -11.95 -2.41 20.91
C TYR A 87 -10.50 -2.80 21.25
N TYR A 88 -9.52 -2.21 20.56
CA TYR A 88 -8.11 -2.25 20.93
C TYR A 88 -7.78 -0.98 21.71
N GLU A 89 -8.08 -0.94 23.01
CA GLU A 89 -7.63 0.17 23.86
C GLU A 89 -6.11 0.38 23.68
N PRO A 90 -5.63 1.52 23.14
CA PRO A 90 -4.19 1.77 22.94
C PRO A 90 -3.39 1.72 24.25
N THR A 91 -4.07 1.93 25.39
CA THR A 91 -3.53 1.72 26.75
C THR A 91 -3.03 0.30 26.96
N SER A 92 -3.62 -0.73 26.34
CA SER A 92 -3.22 -2.13 26.50
C SER A 92 -1.83 -2.45 25.95
N ILE A 93 -1.38 -1.83 24.84
CA ILE A 93 -0.03 -2.09 24.29
C ILE A 93 1.02 -1.24 25.00
N TYR A 94 0.67 0.01 25.32
CA TYR A 94 1.53 0.88 26.11
C TYR A 94 1.84 0.23 27.46
N ASP A 95 0.82 -0.23 28.19
CA ASP A 95 0.98 -0.78 29.54
C ASP A 95 1.61 -2.19 29.55
N ASN A 96 1.38 -3.04 28.53
CA ASN A 96 1.81 -4.46 28.56
C ASN A 96 3.07 -4.81 27.75
N VAL A 97 3.43 -4.05 26.71
CA VAL A 97 4.53 -4.44 25.79
C VAL A 97 5.55 -3.32 25.62
N LEU A 98 5.11 -2.10 25.31
CA LEU A 98 6.03 -0.99 25.01
C LEU A 98 6.66 -0.40 26.28
N SER A 99 5.94 -0.39 27.41
CA SER A 99 6.45 0.06 28.72
C SER A 99 7.67 -0.71 29.22
N GLY A 100 7.81 -1.97 28.82
CA GLY A 100 8.94 -2.84 29.19
C GLY A 100 10.19 -2.66 28.33
N LEU A 101 10.12 -1.83 27.28
CA LEU A 101 11.22 -1.60 26.34
C LEU A 101 11.98 -0.31 26.70
N ALA A 102 13.31 -0.39 26.64
CA ALA A 102 14.18 0.76 26.85
C ALA A 102 14.36 1.53 25.52
N PHE A 103 13.51 2.52 25.29
CA PHE A 103 13.68 3.47 24.18
C PHE A 103 14.71 4.55 24.53
N PRO A 104 15.43 5.10 23.52
CA PRO A 104 16.36 6.20 23.72
C PRO A 104 15.66 7.55 24.01
N VAL A 105 14.33 7.58 23.89
CA VAL A 105 13.45 8.73 24.14
C VAL A 105 12.34 8.31 25.08
N GLU A 106 11.92 9.19 25.99
CA GLU A 106 10.76 8.95 26.84
C GLU A 106 9.51 8.71 25.99
N LEU A 107 8.90 7.53 26.15
CA LEU A 107 7.74 7.14 25.38
C LEU A 107 6.48 7.87 25.90
N THR A 108 6.10 8.94 25.22
CA THR A 108 4.85 9.66 25.51
C THR A 108 3.62 8.87 25.05
N PRO A 109 2.42 9.12 25.61
CA PRO A 109 1.17 8.49 25.15
C PRO A 109 0.91 8.70 23.65
N HIS A 110 1.29 9.85 23.11
CA HIS A 110 1.17 10.13 21.68
C HIS A 110 2.06 9.20 20.84
N PHE A 111 3.34 9.03 21.22
CA PHE A 111 4.22 8.11 20.51
C PHE A 111 3.73 6.66 20.59
N ALA A 112 3.20 6.26 21.74
CA ALA A 112 2.60 4.94 21.90
C ALA A 112 1.40 4.72 20.98
N GLU A 113 0.55 5.74 20.82
CA GLU A 113 -0.59 5.72 19.88
C GLU A 113 -0.12 5.59 18.43
N VAL A 114 0.91 6.35 18.02
CA VAL A 114 1.49 6.26 16.67
C VAL A 114 2.00 4.84 16.39
N ILE A 115 2.81 4.29 17.30
CA ILE A 115 3.40 2.95 17.18
C ILE A 115 2.30 1.89 17.12
N SER A 116 1.32 1.98 18.04
CA SER A 116 0.24 0.98 18.14
C SER A 116 -0.65 1.00 16.90
N THR A 117 -1.04 2.19 16.44
CA THR A 117 -1.83 2.36 15.22
C THR A 117 -1.11 1.75 14.02
N TYR A 118 0.20 2.02 13.88
CA TYR A 118 0.98 1.50 12.78
C TYR A 118 1.08 -0.02 12.81
N PHE A 119 1.48 -0.61 13.94
CA PHE A 119 1.71 -2.06 14.02
C PHE A 119 0.45 -2.91 14.07
N LEU A 120 -0.66 -2.40 14.62
CA LEU A 120 -1.91 -3.14 14.70
C LEU A 120 -2.80 -2.98 13.47
N PHE A 121 -2.70 -1.85 12.77
CA PHE A 121 -3.63 -1.55 11.68
C PHE A 121 -2.90 -1.33 10.37
N ILE A 122 -1.97 -0.38 10.31
CA ILE A 122 -1.36 0.01 9.03
C ILE A 122 -0.49 -1.11 8.45
N SER A 123 0.30 -1.78 9.27
CA SER A 123 1.20 -2.84 8.79
C SER A 123 0.45 -4.00 8.14
N ASP A 124 -0.75 -4.32 8.63
CA ASP A 124 -1.62 -5.37 8.09
C ASP A 124 -2.39 -4.90 6.84
N LYS A 125 -2.48 -3.59 6.59
CA LYS A 125 -3.02 -3.00 5.34
C LYS A 125 -1.94 -2.86 4.25
N LEU A 126 -0.67 -2.76 4.64
CA LEU A 126 0.42 -2.66 3.68
C LEU A 126 0.71 -3.98 2.94
N TYR A 127 0.29 -5.11 3.52
CA TYR A 127 0.57 -6.45 3.02
C TYR A 127 -0.67 -7.35 3.15
N PRO A 128 -0.87 -8.32 2.24
CA PRO A 128 -2.07 -9.17 2.25
C PRO A 128 -1.94 -10.27 3.32
N VAL A 129 -2.06 -9.91 4.60
CA VAL A 129 -1.90 -10.84 5.74
C VAL A 129 -2.91 -11.99 5.74
N SER A 130 -4.03 -11.83 5.03
CA SER A 130 -5.02 -12.89 4.78
C SER A 130 -4.43 -14.10 4.05
N LEU A 131 -3.31 -13.93 3.33
CA LEU A 131 -2.58 -15.02 2.67
C LEU A 131 -1.70 -15.84 3.62
N GLY A 132 -1.78 -15.61 4.93
CA GLY A 132 -0.93 -16.28 5.91
C GLY A 132 0.49 -15.72 5.96
N ILE A 133 0.66 -14.43 5.70
CA ILE A 133 1.97 -13.76 5.84
C ILE A 133 2.21 -13.42 7.31
N SER A 134 3.38 -13.78 7.85
CA SER A 134 3.80 -13.41 9.20
C SER A 134 4.53 -12.07 9.19
N MET A 135 4.04 -11.13 10.00
CA MET A 135 4.65 -9.81 10.20
C MET A 135 5.65 -9.79 11.36
N GLU A 136 5.87 -10.90 12.06
CA GLU A 136 6.60 -10.97 13.33
C GLU A 136 8.05 -10.47 13.22
N SER A 137 8.84 -11.05 12.31
CA SER A 137 10.23 -10.65 12.04
C SER A 137 10.34 -9.17 11.69
N SER A 138 9.36 -8.65 10.95
CA SER A 138 9.29 -7.23 10.60
C SER A 138 9.01 -6.36 11.82
N LYS A 139 8.00 -6.71 12.62
CA LYS A 139 7.67 -5.96 13.85
C LYS A 139 8.87 -5.93 14.81
N TYR A 140 9.57 -7.06 14.97
CA TYR A 140 10.80 -7.12 15.78
C TYR A 140 11.91 -6.21 15.24
N THR A 141 12.15 -6.23 13.94
CA THR A 141 13.15 -5.35 13.29
C THR A 141 12.83 -3.88 13.53
N TRP A 142 11.57 -3.48 13.33
CA TRP A 142 11.14 -2.09 13.55
C TRP A 142 11.28 -1.65 15.01
N ILE A 143 10.94 -2.51 15.97
CA ILE A 143 11.13 -2.21 17.40
C ILE A 143 12.62 -2.01 17.71
N ARG A 144 13.51 -2.88 17.18
CA ARG A 144 14.96 -2.69 17.35
C ARG A 144 15.47 -1.38 16.78
N VAL A 145 14.95 -0.96 15.63
CA VAL A 145 15.30 0.32 15.01
C VAL A 145 14.84 1.50 15.89
N LEU A 146 13.62 1.44 16.43
CA LEU A 146 13.13 2.47 17.37
C LEU A 146 14.00 2.56 18.64
N MET A 147 14.57 1.45 19.08
CA MET A 147 15.42 1.39 20.28
C MET A 147 16.89 1.77 20.02
N ALA A 148 17.30 2.00 18.77
CA ALA A 148 18.72 2.15 18.43
C ALA A 148 19.32 3.47 18.94
N ASP A 149 18.70 4.60 18.60
CA ASP A 149 19.13 5.94 19.02
C ASP A 149 17.98 6.96 18.88
N GLU A 150 18.15 8.15 19.48
CA GLU A 150 17.14 9.21 19.49
C GLU A 150 16.74 9.68 18.09
N ALA A 151 17.70 9.78 17.16
CA ALA A 151 17.41 10.20 15.79
C ALA A 151 16.62 9.12 15.05
N ALA A 152 17.00 7.85 15.18
CA ALA A 152 16.27 6.72 14.62
C ALA A 152 14.85 6.65 15.20
N PHE A 153 14.67 6.83 16.51
CA PHE A 153 13.36 6.86 17.14
C PHE A 153 12.45 7.92 16.50
N HIS A 154 12.85 9.19 16.54
CA HIS A 154 12.02 10.29 16.02
C HIS A 154 11.74 10.18 14.52
N CYS A 155 12.73 9.74 13.74
CA CYS A 155 12.58 9.52 12.30
C CYS A 155 11.53 8.43 12.00
N ASN A 156 11.59 7.29 12.70
CA ASN A 156 10.66 6.19 12.47
C ASN A 156 9.26 6.52 13.01
N ILE A 157 9.14 7.27 14.11
CA ILE A 157 7.85 7.81 14.57
C ILE A 157 7.23 8.72 13.52
N ALA A 158 8.00 9.65 12.94
CA ALA A 158 7.51 10.53 11.90
C ALA A 158 7.03 9.74 10.67
N GLN A 159 7.76 8.69 10.28
CA GLN A 159 7.36 7.79 9.20
C GLN A 159 6.09 7.00 9.53
N MET A 160 6.00 6.40 10.71
CA MET A 160 4.81 5.67 11.16
C MET A 160 3.59 6.60 11.19
N GLN A 161 3.75 7.82 11.70
CA GLN A 161 2.68 8.80 11.73
C GLN A 161 2.26 9.21 10.31
N ALA A 162 3.21 9.46 9.42
CA ALA A 162 2.89 9.75 8.03
C ALA A 162 2.12 8.60 7.36
N CYS A 163 2.46 7.34 7.64
CA CYS A 163 1.69 6.19 7.17
C CYS A 163 0.31 6.12 7.85
N ASN A 164 0.19 6.40 9.15
CA ASN A 164 -1.11 6.44 9.82
C ASN A 164 -2.02 7.49 9.18
N GLU A 165 -1.52 8.71 8.98
CA GLU A 165 -2.26 9.81 8.33
C GLU A 165 -2.64 9.46 6.90
N LEU A 166 -1.74 8.81 6.16
CA LEU A 166 -2.00 8.45 4.78
C LEU A 166 -3.10 7.38 4.63
N PHE A 167 -3.15 6.43 5.56
CA PHE A 167 -4.07 5.29 5.50
C PHE A 167 -5.34 5.46 6.35
N LEU A 168 -5.37 6.38 7.31
CA LEU A 168 -6.52 6.59 8.21
C LEU A 168 -7.01 8.04 8.27
N GLY A 169 -6.18 9.01 7.88
CA GLY A 169 -6.52 10.42 7.81
C GLY A 169 -7.02 10.83 6.42
N ASP A 170 -6.98 12.14 6.13
CA ASP A 170 -7.36 12.71 4.82
C ASP A 170 -6.32 12.44 3.71
N GLY A 171 -5.51 11.37 3.84
CA GLY A 171 -4.55 10.93 2.84
C GLY A 171 -3.51 12.00 2.50
N GLU A 172 -3.39 12.30 1.21
CA GLU A 172 -2.46 13.28 0.62
C GLU A 172 -2.65 14.72 1.13
N ASP A 173 -3.85 15.06 1.59
CA ASP A 173 -4.21 16.42 2.02
C ASP A 173 -4.01 16.66 3.53
N SER A 174 -3.55 15.65 4.28
CA SER A 174 -3.34 15.78 5.73
C SER A 174 -2.25 16.83 6.06
N PRO A 175 -2.58 17.93 6.78
CA PRO A 175 -1.58 18.90 7.23
C PRO A 175 -0.52 18.28 8.14
N MET A 176 -0.89 17.23 8.87
CA MET A 176 0.03 16.46 9.71
C MET A 176 1.01 15.65 8.87
N ALA A 177 0.56 15.03 7.78
CA ALA A 177 1.45 14.36 6.84
C ALA A 177 2.49 15.32 6.25
N MET A 178 2.08 16.54 5.87
CA MET A 178 2.99 17.59 5.38
C MET A 178 4.00 18.08 6.44
N TYR A 179 3.57 18.18 7.69
CA TYR A 179 4.45 18.50 8.81
C TYR A 179 5.53 17.43 9.00
N HIS A 180 5.14 16.15 9.02
CA HIS A 180 6.08 15.04 9.17
C HIS A 180 7.02 14.89 7.97
N LEU A 181 6.53 15.14 6.76
CA LEU A 181 7.38 15.21 5.56
C LEU A 181 8.48 16.26 5.71
N SER A 182 8.13 17.48 6.12
CA SER A 182 9.11 18.56 6.35
C SER A 182 10.14 18.17 7.42
N LYS A 183 9.70 17.52 8.50
CA LYS A 183 10.59 17.03 9.54
C LYS A 183 11.53 15.93 9.04
N THR A 184 11.05 15.00 8.24
CA THR A 184 11.89 13.98 7.61
C THR A 184 12.97 14.59 6.73
N LEU A 185 12.66 15.64 5.95
CA LEU A 185 13.65 16.36 5.15
C LEU A 185 14.74 17.02 6.01
N GLU A 186 14.35 17.70 7.10
CA GLU A 186 15.31 18.27 8.06
C GLU A 186 16.25 17.19 8.63
N HIS A 187 15.71 16.03 8.99
CA HIS A 187 16.49 14.91 9.52
C HIS A 187 17.44 14.32 8.48
N VAL A 188 16.98 14.11 7.24
CA VAL A 188 17.83 13.61 6.15
C VAL A 188 18.97 14.60 5.90
N GLN A 189 18.68 15.90 5.83
CA GLN A 189 19.71 16.92 5.63
C GLN A 189 20.77 16.90 6.73
N ALA A 190 20.37 16.76 8.00
CA ALA A 190 21.30 16.65 9.12
C ALA A 190 22.16 15.37 9.05
N ARG A 191 21.57 14.22 8.69
CA ARG A 191 22.31 12.95 8.56
C ARG A 191 23.26 12.94 7.37
N LEU A 192 22.91 13.59 6.25
CA LEU A 192 23.78 13.71 5.09
C LEU A 192 25.06 14.52 5.39
N GLN A 193 25.05 15.35 6.44
CA GLN A 193 26.21 16.13 6.89
C GLN A 193 27.03 15.40 7.98
N SER A 194 26.70 14.15 8.32
CA SER A 194 27.36 13.38 9.37
C SER A 194 27.93 12.06 8.85
N ALA A 195 28.57 11.29 9.73
CA ALA A 195 29.07 9.94 9.42
C ALA A 195 27.93 8.96 9.06
N GLU A 196 26.68 9.31 9.37
CA GLU A 196 25.49 8.50 9.12
C GLU A 196 24.91 8.68 7.71
N ALA A 197 25.55 9.49 6.85
CA ALA A 197 25.05 9.81 5.52
C ALA A 197 24.70 8.57 4.68
N LEU A 198 25.45 7.47 4.81
CA LEU A 198 25.26 6.23 4.04
C LEU A 198 24.66 5.07 4.87
N SER A 199 24.17 5.34 6.08
CA SER A 199 23.63 4.27 6.94
C SER A 199 22.26 3.78 6.49
N ASP A 200 21.92 2.56 6.90
CA ASP A 200 20.64 1.89 6.66
C ASP A 200 19.44 2.77 7.04
N SER A 201 19.52 3.46 8.17
CA SER A 201 18.48 4.38 8.63
C SER A 201 18.31 5.59 7.71
N THR A 202 19.41 6.16 7.20
CA THR A 202 19.34 7.32 6.30
C THR A 202 18.74 6.91 4.95
N MET A 203 19.15 5.76 4.40
CA MET A 203 18.54 5.20 3.18
C MET A 203 17.05 4.93 3.37
N SER A 204 16.65 4.39 4.54
CA SER A 204 15.24 4.14 4.89
C SER A 204 14.41 5.42 4.91
N LEU A 205 14.97 6.52 5.42
CA LEU A 205 14.32 7.83 5.39
C LEU A 205 14.13 8.35 3.96
N VAL A 206 15.15 8.22 3.11
CA VAL A 206 15.03 8.62 1.69
C VAL A 206 13.97 7.78 0.98
N MET A 207 13.91 6.46 1.22
CA MET A 207 12.86 5.59 0.69
C MET A 207 11.45 5.98 1.16
N ALA A 208 11.32 6.44 2.41
CA ALA A 208 10.06 6.96 2.94
C ALA A 208 9.64 8.24 2.21
N LEU A 209 10.56 9.19 2.00
CA LEU A 209 10.32 10.40 1.22
C LEU A 209 9.85 10.07 -0.20
N ILE A 210 10.53 9.16 -0.89
CA ILE A 210 10.11 8.70 -2.23
C ILE A 210 8.68 8.20 -2.19
N THR A 211 8.33 7.33 -1.24
CA THR A 211 6.98 6.78 -1.12
C THR A 211 5.95 7.89 -0.89
N GLN A 212 6.23 8.86 -0.02
CA GLN A 212 5.33 10.00 0.23
C GLN A 212 5.12 10.86 -1.01
N GLU A 213 6.19 11.17 -1.76
CA GLU A 213 6.09 11.94 -2.99
C GLU A 213 5.35 11.17 -4.11
N GLN A 214 5.51 9.84 -4.18
CA GLN A 214 4.78 9.00 -5.13
C GLN A 214 3.28 9.01 -4.88
N VAL A 215 2.88 9.00 -3.60
CA VAL A 215 1.49 9.05 -3.19
C VAL A 215 0.91 10.44 -3.49
N ARG A 216 1.62 11.52 -3.13
CA ARG A 216 1.20 12.91 -3.42
C ARG A 216 1.32 13.33 -4.89
N HIS A 217 1.57 12.37 -5.78
CA HIS A 217 1.79 12.60 -7.22
C HIS A 217 2.89 13.63 -7.54
N GLN A 218 3.86 13.84 -6.64
CA GLN A 218 4.99 14.76 -6.80
C GLN A 218 6.16 14.06 -7.52
N HIS A 219 5.95 13.78 -8.79
CA HIS A 219 6.85 12.93 -9.58
C HIS A 219 8.28 13.48 -9.72
N GLU A 220 8.46 14.81 -9.77
CA GLU A 220 9.79 15.43 -9.86
C GLU A 220 10.57 15.25 -8.56
N ALA A 221 9.95 15.54 -7.42
CA ALA A 221 10.56 15.35 -6.10
C ALA A 221 10.90 13.87 -5.84
N ALA A 222 10.00 12.95 -6.20
CA ALA A 222 10.27 11.51 -6.13
C ALA A 222 11.51 11.12 -6.96
N SER A 223 11.68 11.72 -8.15
CA SER A 223 12.86 11.47 -9.01
C SER A 223 14.16 11.90 -8.35
N ILE A 224 14.20 13.09 -7.77
CA ILE A 224 15.39 13.62 -7.09
C ILE A 224 15.78 12.70 -5.92
N HIS A 225 14.82 12.27 -5.11
CA HIS A 225 15.09 11.36 -4.00
C HIS A 225 15.51 9.97 -4.48
N MET A 226 14.96 9.46 -5.58
CA MET A 226 15.42 8.21 -6.21
C MET A 226 16.86 8.30 -6.71
N ASP A 227 17.25 9.42 -7.32
CA ASP A 227 18.64 9.66 -7.75
C ASP A 227 19.58 9.66 -6.54
N GLY A 228 19.17 10.34 -5.47
CA GLY A 228 19.88 10.34 -4.18
C GLY A 228 20.06 8.94 -3.59
N LEU A 229 18.98 8.16 -3.49
CA LEU A 229 19.01 6.80 -2.95
C LEU A 229 19.98 5.89 -3.74
N VAL A 230 19.91 5.94 -5.06
CA VAL A 230 20.80 5.16 -5.93
C VAL A 230 22.25 5.58 -5.74
N GLY A 231 22.53 6.89 -5.67
CA GLY A 231 23.85 7.41 -5.36
C GLY A 231 24.39 6.91 -4.01
N MET A 232 23.56 6.93 -2.97
CA MET A 232 23.94 6.42 -1.64
C MET A 232 24.29 4.93 -1.68
N ILE A 233 23.46 4.11 -2.35
CA ILE A 233 23.68 2.67 -2.46
C ILE A 233 24.95 2.38 -3.28
N GLN A 234 25.19 3.11 -4.37
CA GLN A 234 26.40 2.97 -5.16
C GLN A 234 27.67 3.35 -4.36
N LEU A 235 27.63 4.43 -3.59
CA LEU A 235 28.74 4.82 -2.71
C LEU A 235 29.06 3.79 -1.62
N ARG A 236 28.07 2.98 -1.24
CA ARG A 236 28.25 1.88 -0.27
C ARG A 236 28.74 0.57 -0.92
N GLY A 237 28.90 0.53 -2.24
CA GLY A 237 29.36 -0.65 -2.99
C GLY A 237 28.26 -1.38 -3.73
N GLY A 238 27.13 -0.72 -4.01
CA GLY A 238 26.00 -1.28 -4.76
C GLY A 238 25.02 -2.07 -3.89
N LEU A 239 24.00 -2.65 -4.52
CA LEU A 239 22.90 -3.31 -3.81
C LEU A 239 23.36 -4.46 -2.90
N ALA A 240 24.38 -5.22 -3.32
CA ALA A 240 24.96 -6.32 -2.55
C ALA A 240 25.53 -5.89 -1.18
N SER A 241 25.89 -4.60 -1.02
CA SER A 241 26.34 -4.06 0.28
C SER A 241 25.23 -4.07 1.35
N LEU A 242 23.97 -4.26 0.95
CA LEU A 242 22.81 -4.27 1.84
C LEU A 242 22.40 -5.70 2.25
N GLU A 243 23.07 -6.76 1.80
CA GLU A 243 22.69 -8.15 2.13
C GLU A 243 22.74 -8.43 3.65
N GLY A 244 23.57 -7.69 4.39
CA GLY A 244 23.61 -7.74 5.86
C GLY A 244 22.35 -7.17 6.54
N CYS A 245 21.49 -6.48 5.79
CA CYS A 245 20.25 -5.86 6.26
C CYS A 245 19.13 -6.07 5.22
N LEU A 246 18.65 -7.30 5.12
CA LEU A 246 17.56 -7.71 4.23
C LEU A 246 16.34 -6.77 4.23
N PRO A 247 15.87 -6.21 5.37
CA PRO A 247 14.75 -5.27 5.38
C PRO A 247 14.99 -4.01 4.55
N VAL A 248 16.19 -3.43 4.62
CA VAL A 248 16.56 -2.23 3.88
C VAL A 248 16.77 -2.56 2.41
N LEU A 249 17.41 -3.69 2.12
CA LEU A 249 17.60 -4.19 0.76
C LEU A 249 16.27 -4.37 0.02
N LEU A 250 15.35 -5.13 0.63
CA LEU A 250 14.05 -5.42 0.04
C LEU A 250 13.21 -4.17 -0.09
N LYS A 251 13.27 -3.25 0.88
CA LYS A 251 12.59 -1.96 0.79
C LYS A 251 13.14 -1.12 -0.35
N ALA A 252 14.46 -1.10 -0.57
CA ALA A 252 15.08 -0.34 -1.68
C ALA A 252 14.65 -0.90 -3.03
N CYS A 253 14.69 -2.23 -3.19
CA CYS A 253 14.23 -2.92 -4.39
C CYS A 253 12.76 -2.62 -4.70
N LYS A 254 11.92 -2.73 -3.67
CA LYS A 254 10.49 -2.45 -3.76
C LYS A 254 10.20 -1.00 -4.12
N THR A 255 10.89 -0.05 -3.50
CA THR A 255 10.77 1.38 -3.83
C THR A 255 11.16 1.66 -5.28
N ASP A 256 12.23 1.04 -5.77
CA ASP A 256 12.65 1.12 -7.18
C ASP A 256 11.60 0.54 -8.15
N LEU A 257 11.07 -0.65 -7.86
CA LEU A 257 10.01 -1.28 -8.67
C LEU A 257 8.73 -0.44 -8.71
N MET A 258 8.29 0.08 -7.55
CA MET A 258 7.12 0.95 -7.48
C MET A 258 7.31 2.23 -8.29
N TYR A 259 8.48 2.85 -8.18
CA TYR A 259 8.83 4.04 -8.96
C TYR A 259 8.85 3.75 -10.47
N THR A 260 9.46 2.63 -10.85
CA THR A 260 9.52 2.12 -12.23
C THR A 260 8.14 1.92 -12.84
N LEU A 261 7.25 1.20 -12.14
CA LEU A 261 5.89 0.92 -12.59
C LEU A 261 5.05 2.19 -12.74
N GLN A 262 5.25 3.19 -11.87
CA GLN A 262 4.52 4.45 -11.93
C GLN A 262 5.03 5.36 -13.05
N ARG A 263 6.33 5.36 -13.35
CA ARG A 263 6.99 6.32 -14.25
C ARG A 263 7.35 5.79 -15.64
N GLU A 264 7.14 4.49 -15.90
CA GLU A 264 7.60 3.81 -17.13
C GLU A 264 9.09 4.02 -17.43
N VAL A 265 9.91 4.03 -16.39
CA VAL A 265 11.37 4.05 -16.52
C VAL A 265 11.93 2.65 -16.37
N ALA A 266 13.20 2.44 -16.75
CA ALA A 266 13.89 1.19 -16.44
C ALA A 266 14.18 1.11 -14.92
N PRO A 267 14.09 -0.08 -14.31
CA PRO A 267 14.50 -0.26 -12.93
C PRO A 267 15.98 0.08 -12.74
N ARG A 268 16.31 0.67 -11.60
CA ARG A 268 17.67 1.15 -11.29
C ARG A 268 18.52 0.11 -10.59
N PHE A 269 17.88 -0.91 -10.03
CA PHE A 269 18.53 -2.09 -9.48
C PHE A 269 18.08 -3.36 -10.21
N HIS A 270 18.71 -4.47 -9.84
CA HIS A 270 18.33 -5.80 -10.27
C HIS A 270 18.50 -6.76 -9.09
N ARG A 271 17.51 -7.63 -8.91
CA ARG A 271 17.56 -8.72 -7.93
C ARG A 271 16.75 -9.89 -8.45
N ASP A 272 17.36 -11.07 -8.44
CA ASP A 272 16.69 -12.34 -8.67
C ASP A 272 17.25 -13.35 -7.68
N ASN A 273 16.40 -13.79 -6.75
CA ASN A 273 16.75 -14.79 -5.75
C ASN A 273 15.82 -16.01 -5.79
N MET A 274 15.13 -16.23 -6.91
CA MET A 274 14.12 -17.29 -7.02
C MET A 274 14.70 -18.69 -6.74
N THR A 275 15.96 -18.95 -7.09
CA THR A 275 16.61 -20.23 -6.77
C THR A 275 16.71 -20.46 -5.26
N ALA A 276 17.19 -19.47 -4.49
CA ALA A 276 17.31 -19.61 -3.03
C ALA A 276 15.95 -19.63 -2.33
N ILE A 277 14.98 -18.87 -2.85
CA ILE A 277 13.58 -18.91 -2.41
C ILE A 277 13.04 -20.34 -2.53
N LYS A 278 13.18 -20.97 -3.71
CA LYS A 278 12.72 -22.34 -3.96
C LYS A 278 13.33 -23.34 -2.98
N CYS A 279 14.65 -23.25 -2.76
CA CYS A 279 15.33 -24.08 -1.76
C CYS A 279 14.78 -23.86 -0.34
N THR A 280 14.52 -22.60 0.02
CA THR A 280 13.97 -22.24 1.33
C THR A 280 12.56 -22.80 1.52
N LEU A 281 11.65 -22.58 0.55
CA LEU A 281 10.29 -23.10 0.59
C LEU A 281 10.27 -24.64 0.68
N ALA A 282 11.13 -25.33 -0.08
CA ALA A 282 11.28 -26.77 -0.03
C ALA A 282 11.77 -27.27 1.33
N SER A 283 12.80 -26.61 1.91
CA SER A 283 13.33 -26.94 3.25
C SER A 283 12.29 -26.74 4.36
N LEU A 284 11.40 -25.78 4.17
CA LEU A 284 10.29 -25.53 5.07
C LEU A 284 9.09 -26.45 4.80
N HIS A 285 9.11 -27.30 3.78
CA HIS A 285 7.96 -28.12 3.35
C HIS A 285 6.69 -27.28 3.12
N LEU A 286 6.85 -26.11 2.50
CA LEU A 286 5.73 -25.27 2.08
C LEU A 286 5.26 -25.72 0.68
N PRO A 287 3.96 -25.60 0.38
CA PRO A 287 3.41 -26.02 -0.91
C PRO A 287 3.98 -25.13 -2.01
N PHE A 288 4.95 -25.62 -2.75
CA PHE A 288 5.54 -24.92 -3.89
C PHE A 288 5.95 -25.97 -4.91
N ASP A 289 5.04 -26.26 -5.84
CA ASP A 289 5.29 -27.25 -6.89
C ASP A 289 5.92 -26.56 -8.09
N ASN A 290 7.24 -26.69 -8.22
CA ASN A 290 7.96 -26.09 -9.33
C ASN A 290 7.74 -26.88 -10.64
N GLU A 291 7.75 -28.21 -10.58
CA GLU A 291 7.74 -29.05 -11.78
C GLU A 291 6.38 -28.99 -12.49
N THR A 292 5.29 -29.17 -11.77
CA THR A 292 3.94 -29.11 -12.36
C THR A 292 3.63 -27.71 -12.87
N SER A 293 4.03 -26.66 -12.15
CA SER A 293 3.81 -25.28 -12.58
C SER A 293 4.55 -24.93 -13.87
N HIS A 294 5.81 -25.37 -14.02
CA HIS A 294 6.55 -25.14 -15.27
C HIS A 294 5.98 -25.95 -16.44
N MET A 295 5.40 -27.14 -16.20
CA MET A 295 4.67 -27.86 -17.24
C MET A 295 3.39 -27.11 -17.67
N LEU A 296 2.64 -26.55 -16.72
CA LEU A 296 1.43 -25.76 -17.00
C LEU A 296 1.75 -24.42 -17.70
N ALA A 297 2.95 -23.87 -17.49
CA ALA A 297 3.41 -22.64 -18.11
C ALA A 297 3.88 -22.81 -19.57
N GLN A 298 3.97 -24.05 -20.08
CA GLN A 298 4.47 -24.30 -21.43
C GLN A 298 3.52 -23.73 -22.49
N HIS A 299 3.98 -22.73 -23.20
CA HIS A 299 3.27 -22.13 -24.32
C HIS A 299 4.26 -21.87 -25.45
N SER A 300 4.08 -22.56 -26.59
CA SER A 300 5.08 -22.63 -27.66
C SER A 300 5.51 -21.27 -28.23
N GLU A 301 4.67 -20.24 -28.09
CA GLU A 301 4.91 -18.88 -28.61
C GLU A 301 5.54 -17.91 -27.60
N LEU A 302 5.74 -18.31 -26.34
CA LEU A 302 6.28 -17.41 -25.31
C LEU A 302 7.81 -17.41 -25.28
N ASP A 303 8.41 -16.24 -25.02
CA ASP A 303 9.84 -16.13 -24.67
C ASP A 303 10.15 -17.06 -23.48
N PRO A 304 11.21 -17.88 -23.54
CA PRO A 304 11.57 -18.79 -22.45
C PRO A 304 11.67 -18.11 -21.07
N ARG A 305 12.16 -16.87 -21.03
CA ARG A 305 12.25 -16.09 -19.78
C ARG A 305 10.87 -15.77 -19.22
N LEU A 306 9.90 -15.48 -20.09
CA LEU A 306 8.53 -15.21 -19.69
C LEU A 306 7.82 -16.51 -19.25
N GLN A 307 8.09 -17.63 -19.91
CA GLN A 307 7.62 -18.95 -19.46
C GLN A 307 8.16 -19.28 -18.06
N ASP A 308 9.44 -19.01 -17.81
CA ASP A 308 10.03 -19.25 -16.49
C ASP A 308 9.37 -18.38 -15.41
N VAL A 309 9.11 -17.10 -15.72
CA VAL A 309 8.40 -16.19 -14.81
C VAL A 309 6.96 -16.66 -14.59
N LEU A 310 6.25 -17.08 -15.63
CA LEU A 310 4.90 -17.63 -15.52
C LEU A 310 4.88 -18.86 -14.61
N GLY A 311 5.84 -19.77 -14.76
CA GLY A 311 5.99 -20.93 -13.87
C GLY A 311 6.14 -20.52 -12.41
N ASP A 312 7.02 -19.56 -12.12
CA ASP A 312 7.21 -19.04 -10.76
C ASP A 312 5.95 -18.40 -10.17
N VAL A 313 5.18 -17.68 -11.00
CA VAL A 313 3.92 -17.05 -10.59
C VAL A 313 2.82 -18.08 -10.34
N ILE A 314 2.75 -19.15 -11.14
CA ILE A 314 1.85 -20.28 -10.90
C ILE A 314 2.23 -20.95 -9.58
N SER A 315 3.50 -21.28 -9.36
CA SER A 315 3.95 -21.90 -8.10
C SER A 315 3.69 -21.00 -6.88
N THR A 316 3.83 -19.68 -7.05
CA THR A 316 3.47 -18.70 -6.01
C THR A 316 1.96 -18.69 -5.74
N SER A 317 1.13 -18.86 -6.77
CA SER A 317 -0.32 -18.98 -6.60
C SER A 317 -0.69 -20.25 -5.85
N THR A 318 -0.07 -21.39 -6.19
CA THR A 318 -0.20 -22.66 -5.47
C THR A 318 0.19 -22.51 -4.01
N LEU A 319 1.31 -21.83 -3.72
CA LEU A 319 1.75 -21.57 -2.36
C LEU A 319 0.65 -20.94 -1.50
N PHE A 320 0.01 -19.89 -1.98
CA PHE A 320 -1.00 -19.17 -1.19
C PHE A 320 -2.39 -19.81 -1.22
N ASN A 321 -2.72 -20.60 -2.23
CA ASN A 321 -3.97 -21.37 -2.26
C ASN A 321 -3.93 -22.59 -1.34
N ASP A 322 -2.77 -23.26 -1.26
CA ASP A 322 -2.63 -24.53 -0.55
C ASP A 322 -1.93 -24.38 0.82
N LEU A 323 -1.56 -23.16 1.22
CA LEU A 323 -0.93 -22.90 2.52
C LEU A 323 -1.86 -23.32 3.66
N PRO A 324 -1.46 -24.27 4.53
CA PRO A 324 -2.28 -24.64 5.67
C PRO A 324 -2.46 -23.44 6.61
N SER A 325 -3.66 -23.28 7.19
CA SER A 325 -3.98 -22.15 8.08
C SER A 325 -3.07 -22.05 9.33
N THR A 326 -2.46 -23.17 9.72
CA THR A 326 -1.50 -23.29 10.84
C THR A 326 -0.09 -22.83 10.47
N ARG A 327 0.20 -22.62 9.19
CA ARG A 327 1.52 -22.21 8.69
C ARG A 327 1.49 -20.77 8.20
N LYS A 328 2.67 -20.15 8.19
CA LYS A 328 2.85 -18.78 7.74
C LYS A 328 4.09 -18.65 6.85
N VAL A 329 4.06 -17.70 5.94
CA VAL A 329 5.22 -17.27 5.13
C VAL A 329 5.77 -15.99 5.75
N ASP A 330 7.06 -15.95 6.06
CA ASP A 330 7.69 -14.74 6.60
C ASP A 330 7.60 -13.55 5.61
N LEU A 331 7.37 -12.34 6.11
CA LEU A 331 7.21 -11.14 5.28
C LEU A 331 8.40 -10.91 4.34
N TYR A 332 9.63 -11.15 4.79
CA TYR A 332 10.81 -10.92 3.96
C TYR A 332 10.91 -11.96 2.85
N LEU A 333 10.57 -13.22 3.13
CA LEU A 333 10.48 -14.25 2.08
C LEU A 333 9.40 -13.91 1.04
N TYR A 334 8.23 -13.44 1.50
CA TYR A 334 7.17 -12.97 0.63
C TYR A 334 7.62 -11.77 -0.24
N GLN A 335 8.29 -10.79 0.35
CA GLN A 335 8.83 -9.64 -0.40
C GLN A 335 9.91 -10.04 -1.39
N GLU A 336 10.75 -11.02 -1.05
CA GLU A 336 11.79 -11.54 -1.92
C GLU A 336 11.20 -12.20 -3.18
N ILE A 337 10.11 -12.99 -3.02
CA ILE A 337 9.35 -13.57 -4.14
C ILE A 337 8.84 -12.45 -5.05
N PHE A 338 8.16 -11.47 -4.48
CA PHE A 338 7.59 -10.34 -5.20
C PHE A 338 8.65 -9.56 -5.98
N VAL A 339 9.73 -9.18 -5.31
CA VAL A 339 10.83 -8.39 -5.90
C VAL A 339 11.51 -9.17 -7.03
N SER A 340 11.81 -10.45 -6.82
CA SER A 340 12.52 -11.27 -7.80
C SER A 340 11.70 -11.47 -9.07
N ILE A 341 10.40 -11.77 -8.93
CA ILE A 341 9.49 -11.96 -10.05
C ILE A 341 9.35 -10.65 -10.84
N LEU A 342 9.10 -9.52 -10.18
CA LEU A 342 8.91 -8.26 -10.88
C LEU A 342 10.17 -7.76 -11.57
N TYR A 343 11.36 -7.90 -10.98
CA TYR A 343 12.60 -7.54 -11.69
C TYR A 343 12.83 -8.38 -12.93
N ARG A 344 12.57 -9.70 -12.87
CA ARG A 344 12.66 -10.57 -14.04
C ARG A 344 11.64 -10.20 -15.11
N LEU A 345 10.41 -9.89 -14.71
CA LEU A 345 9.37 -9.44 -15.63
C LEU A 345 9.75 -8.11 -16.30
N HIS A 346 10.26 -7.15 -15.54
CA HIS A 346 10.74 -5.86 -16.07
C HIS A 346 11.98 -5.98 -16.98
N ALA A 347 12.81 -7.01 -16.79
CA ALA A 347 13.94 -7.28 -17.67
C ALA A 347 13.51 -7.82 -19.05
N ILE A 348 12.26 -8.26 -19.19
CA ILE A 348 11.66 -8.66 -20.47
C ILE A 348 11.02 -7.41 -21.09
N PRO A 349 11.46 -6.98 -22.29
CA PRO A 349 10.89 -5.81 -22.94
C PRO A 349 9.40 -6.00 -23.25
N PHE A 350 8.55 -5.09 -22.76
CA PHE A 350 7.15 -5.01 -23.18
C PHE A 350 7.07 -4.36 -24.56
N HIS A 351 6.38 -5.02 -25.48
CA HIS A 351 6.08 -4.55 -26.84
C HIS A 351 7.27 -3.85 -27.52
N PRO A 352 8.36 -4.59 -27.81
CA PRO A 352 9.64 -4.01 -28.24
C PRO A 352 9.55 -3.21 -29.56
N ASN A 353 8.51 -3.43 -30.36
CA ASN A 353 8.24 -2.64 -31.55
C ASN A 353 6.80 -2.10 -31.53
N PRO A 354 6.56 -0.85 -31.09
CA PRO A 354 5.22 -0.28 -30.96
C PRO A 354 4.50 -0.08 -32.31
N ASN A 355 5.18 -0.30 -33.44
CA ASN A 355 4.56 -0.27 -34.77
C ASN A 355 3.94 -1.60 -35.18
N LEU A 356 4.14 -2.66 -34.39
CA LEU A 356 3.52 -3.97 -34.58
C LEU A 356 2.29 -4.10 -33.68
N PRO A 357 1.37 -5.03 -33.97
CA PRO A 357 0.33 -5.38 -33.01
C PRO A 357 0.96 -6.03 -31.76
N PRO A 358 0.34 -5.87 -30.57
CA PRO A 358 0.74 -6.60 -29.37
C PRO A 358 0.80 -8.11 -29.60
N THR A 359 1.66 -8.81 -28.90
CA THR A 359 1.82 -10.28 -28.98
C THR A 359 1.15 -10.98 -27.80
N ILE A 360 0.98 -12.31 -27.88
CA ILE A 360 0.53 -13.11 -26.72
C ILE A 360 1.50 -12.94 -25.54
N GLY A 361 2.80 -12.81 -25.83
CA GLY A 361 3.81 -12.49 -24.82
C GLY A 361 3.55 -11.16 -24.10
N ASP A 362 3.11 -10.12 -24.82
CA ASP A 362 2.74 -8.83 -24.21
C ASP A 362 1.53 -8.97 -23.30
N ALA A 363 0.58 -9.83 -23.67
CA ALA A 363 -0.60 -10.13 -22.87
C ALA A 363 -0.24 -10.83 -21.54
N TYR A 364 0.60 -11.85 -21.58
CA TYR A 364 1.14 -12.46 -20.35
C TYR A 364 1.98 -11.46 -19.55
N HIS A 365 2.80 -10.63 -20.21
CA HIS A 365 3.65 -9.67 -19.52
C HIS A 365 2.84 -8.69 -18.67
N VAL A 366 1.85 -8.03 -19.27
CA VAL A 366 1.01 -7.07 -18.55
C VAL A 366 0.09 -7.76 -17.53
N GLY A 367 -0.44 -8.94 -17.86
CA GLY A 367 -1.29 -9.72 -16.96
C GLY A 367 -0.55 -10.17 -15.70
N LEU A 368 0.66 -10.71 -15.86
CA LEU A 368 1.52 -11.09 -14.74
C LEU A 368 1.96 -9.87 -13.93
N THR A 369 2.20 -8.73 -14.58
CA THR A 369 2.52 -7.47 -13.89
C THR A 369 1.35 -7.07 -12.98
N LEU A 370 0.13 -7.02 -13.52
CA LEU A 370 -1.08 -6.68 -12.76
C LEU A 370 -1.37 -7.68 -11.64
N PHE A 371 -1.24 -8.98 -11.93
CA PHE A 371 -1.38 -10.03 -10.92
C PHE A 371 -0.37 -9.85 -9.78
N MET A 372 0.91 -9.66 -10.09
CA MET A 372 1.91 -9.47 -9.04
C MET A 372 1.66 -8.20 -8.24
N MET A 373 1.25 -7.12 -8.89
CA MET A 373 0.88 -5.88 -8.22
C MET A 373 -0.41 -6.05 -7.38
N SER A 374 -1.31 -7.00 -7.69
CA SER A 374 -2.51 -7.25 -6.89
C SER A 374 -2.15 -7.75 -5.49
N LEU A 375 -1.00 -8.42 -5.35
CA LEU A 375 -0.45 -8.87 -4.08
C LEU A 375 0.01 -7.69 -3.21
N PHE A 376 0.05 -6.46 -3.74
CA PHE A 376 0.78 -5.36 -3.14
C PHE A 376 -0.12 -4.17 -2.72
N LEU A 377 0.22 -3.53 -1.57
CA LEU A 377 -0.44 -2.33 -0.99
C LEU A 377 -1.97 -2.36 -0.98
N GLN A 378 -2.54 -3.26 -0.18
CA GLN A 378 -3.99 -3.40 -0.06
C GLN A 378 -4.56 -2.56 1.07
N HIS A 379 -4.83 -1.27 0.83
CA HIS A 379 -5.62 -0.49 1.80
C HIS A 379 -7.11 -0.78 1.65
N GLY A 380 -7.60 -1.84 2.30
CA GLY A 380 -9.04 -2.09 2.35
C GLY A 380 -9.69 -2.04 0.96
N ARG A 381 -9.04 -2.68 -0.02
CA ARG A 381 -9.31 -2.71 -1.47
C ARG A 381 -8.97 -1.45 -2.29
N HIS A 382 -8.73 -0.31 -1.66
CA HIS A 382 -8.22 0.89 -2.32
C HIS A 382 -6.70 0.82 -2.55
N ARG A 383 -6.29 1.22 -3.75
CA ARG A 383 -4.88 1.39 -4.12
C ARG A 383 -4.51 2.85 -3.93
N ILE A 384 -3.54 3.10 -3.05
CA ILE A 384 -3.07 4.46 -2.77
C ILE A 384 -2.24 5.01 -3.94
N LEU A 385 -1.68 4.13 -4.78
CA LEU A 385 -0.87 4.52 -5.92
C LEU A 385 -1.59 4.22 -7.23
N GLN A 386 -1.63 5.22 -8.11
CA GLN A 386 -2.16 5.10 -9.46
C GLN A 386 -1.08 4.64 -10.43
N TYR A 387 -1.36 3.56 -11.17
CA TYR A 387 -0.46 2.96 -12.16
C TYR A 387 -1.11 2.97 -13.55
N SER A 388 -1.53 4.16 -13.99
CA SER A 388 -2.30 4.39 -15.23
C SER A 388 -1.65 3.76 -16.47
N ASN A 389 -0.32 3.70 -16.50
CA ASN A 389 0.43 3.10 -17.59
C ASN A 389 0.24 1.59 -17.73
N VAL A 390 0.17 0.86 -16.62
CA VAL A 390 -0.06 -0.60 -16.64
C VAL A 390 -1.48 -0.88 -17.15
N THR A 391 -2.47 -0.14 -16.64
CA THR A 391 -3.86 -0.20 -17.13
C THR A 391 -3.96 0.17 -18.61
N ARG A 392 -3.24 1.19 -19.08
CA ARG A 392 -3.20 1.56 -20.51
C ARG A 392 -2.65 0.42 -21.37
N ARG A 393 -1.49 -0.15 -21.00
CA ARG A 393 -0.89 -1.28 -21.73
C ARG A 393 -1.84 -2.47 -21.81
N LEU A 394 -2.58 -2.74 -20.74
CA LEU A 394 -3.57 -3.79 -20.74
C LEU A 394 -4.70 -3.48 -21.73
N LYS A 395 -5.23 -2.24 -21.74
CA LYS A 395 -6.26 -1.83 -22.71
C LYS A 395 -5.78 -2.03 -24.14
N ASP A 396 -4.54 -1.61 -24.45
CA ASP A 396 -3.94 -1.81 -25.78
C ASP A 396 -3.91 -3.29 -26.18
N VAL A 397 -3.57 -4.19 -25.23
CA VAL A 397 -3.62 -5.64 -25.43
C VAL A 397 -5.06 -6.16 -25.61
N LEU A 398 -6.00 -5.73 -24.76
CA LEU A 398 -7.40 -6.17 -24.80
C LEU A 398 -8.15 -5.70 -26.06
N GLU A 399 -7.74 -4.58 -26.65
CA GLU A 399 -8.31 -4.05 -27.89
C GLU A 399 -7.65 -4.65 -29.15
N SER A 400 -6.50 -5.30 -28.99
CA SER A 400 -5.79 -5.94 -30.10
C SER A 400 -6.46 -7.23 -30.59
N MET A 401 -6.25 -7.57 -31.87
CA MET A 401 -6.71 -8.83 -32.47
C MET A 401 -6.01 -10.08 -31.90
N THR A 402 -4.93 -9.87 -31.16
CA THR A 402 -4.04 -10.92 -30.64
C THR A 402 -4.75 -11.89 -29.69
N LEU A 403 -5.81 -11.42 -29.02
CA LEU A 403 -6.59 -12.23 -28.09
C LEU A 403 -7.88 -12.80 -28.69
N GLU A 404 -8.11 -12.68 -30.01
CA GLU A 404 -9.35 -13.13 -30.65
C GLU A 404 -9.61 -14.64 -30.49
N GLN A 405 -8.54 -15.44 -30.50
CA GLN A 405 -8.58 -16.90 -30.34
C GLN A 405 -8.24 -17.37 -28.91
N GLU A 406 -7.77 -16.46 -28.05
CA GLU A 406 -7.30 -16.76 -26.69
C GLU A 406 -8.34 -16.41 -25.63
N ASP A 407 -9.53 -16.99 -25.75
CA ASP A 407 -10.70 -16.63 -24.94
C ASP A 407 -10.46 -16.76 -23.43
N TRP A 408 -9.74 -17.81 -23.01
CA TRP A 408 -9.45 -18.05 -21.60
C TRP A 408 -8.44 -17.03 -21.03
N LEU A 409 -7.41 -16.69 -21.80
CA LEU A 409 -6.41 -15.68 -21.40
C LEU A 409 -7.05 -14.30 -21.35
N ARG A 410 -7.84 -13.95 -22.37
CA ARG A 410 -8.60 -12.70 -22.44
C ARG A 410 -9.52 -12.56 -21.23
N PHE A 411 -10.25 -13.61 -20.88
CA PHE A 411 -11.12 -13.60 -19.70
C PHE A 411 -10.34 -13.43 -18.40
N TRP A 412 -9.22 -14.15 -18.24
CA TRP A 412 -8.35 -13.98 -17.07
C TRP A 412 -7.82 -12.54 -16.94
N LEU A 413 -7.35 -11.94 -18.03
CA LEU A 413 -6.88 -10.55 -18.05
C LEU A 413 -7.96 -9.56 -17.64
N LEU A 414 -9.17 -9.71 -18.17
CA LEU A 414 -10.32 -8.88 -17.79
C LEU A 414 -10.65 -9.04 -16.31
N MET A 415 -10.58 -10.26 -15.77
CA MET A 415 -10.86 -10.53 -14.36
C MET A 415 -9.78 -10.01 -13.42
N VAL A 416 -8.50 -10.12 -13.80
CA VAL A 416 -7.39 -9.54 -13.03
C VAL A 416 -7.48 -8.02 -13.02
N GLU A 417 -7.78 -7.39 -14.15
CA GLU A 417 -8.02 -5.94 -14.21
C GLU A 417 -9.26 -5.54 -13.40
N ALA A 418 -10.32 -6.34 -13.47
CA ALA A 418 -11.53 -6.08 -12.71
C ALA A 418 -11.26 -6.08 -11.20
N VAL A 419 -10.43 -7.02 -10.71
CA VAL A 419 -9.94 -7.02 -9.33
C VAL A 419 -8.96 -5.86 -9.10
N TRP A 420 -8.23 -5.44 -10.13
CA TRP A 420 -7.34 -4.29 -10.09
C TRP A 420 -8.10 -2.97 -9.83
N VAL A 421 -9.17 -2.70 -10.58
CA VAL A 421 -9.90 -1.42 -10.56
C VAL A 421 -11.25 -1.47 -9.82
N ALA A 422 -11.55 -2.54 -9.07
CA ALA A 422 -12.89 -2.86 -8.55
C ALA A 422 -13.63 -1.72 -7.80
N GLU A 423 -12.89 -0.74 -7.28
CA GLU A 423 -13.39 0.38 -6.48
C GLU A 423 -13.22 1.75 -7.13
N ASP A 424 -12.67 1.80 -8.34
CA ASP A 424 -12.52 3.04 -9.11
C ASP A 424 -13.86 3.41 -9.80
N GLU A 425 -14.17 4.70 -9.84
CA GLU A 425 -15.28 5.21 -10.64
C GLU A 425 -14.98 5.03 -12.14
N GLY A 426 -15.99 4.66 -12.95
CA GLY A 426 -15.82 4.50 -14.41
C GLY A 426 -15.46 3.08 -14.88
N THR A 427 -15.81 2.04 -14.12
CA THR A 427 -15.55 0.63 -14.47
C THR A 427 -16.63 0.00 -15.36
N GLU A 428 -17.63 0.75 -15.83
CA GLU A 428 -18.74 0.21 -16.62
C GLU A 428 -18.28 -0.44 -17.93
N TRP A 429 -17.26 0.13 -18.59
CA TRP A 429 -16.70 -0.44 -19.82
C TRP A 429 -16.11 -1.83 -19.57
N LEU A 430 -15.44 -2.03 -18.44
CA LEU A 430 -14.79 -3.29 -18.07
C LEU A 430 -15.83 -4.34 -17.67
N VAL A 431 -16.83 -3.94 -16.88
CA VAL A 431 -17.98 -4.79 -16.53
C VAL A 431 -18.67 -5.32 -17.80
N ARG A 432 -18.90 -4.44 -18.78
CA ARG A 432 -19.48 -4.83 -20.08
C ARG A 432 -18.59 -5.83 -20.82
N MET A 433 -17.28 -5.59 -20.90
CA MET A 433 -16.35 -6.51 -21.56
C MET A 433 -16.28 -7.88 -20.89
N VAL A 434 -16.32 -7.92 -19.55
CA VAL A 434 -16.42 -9.18 -18.79
C VAL A 434 -17.69 -9.93 -19.16
N GLY A 435 -18.85 -9.24 -19.21
CA GLY A 435 -20.14 -9.84 -19.56
C GLY A 435 -20.20 -10.36 -21.01
N GLU A 436 -19.65 -9.61 -21.96
CA GLU A 436 -19.53 -10.02 -23.36
C GLU A 436 -18.65 -11.27 -23.52
N GLN A 437 -17.49 -11.28 -22.88
CA GLN A 437 -16.55 -12.40 -22.94
C GLN A 437 -17.14 -13.65 -22.26
N ALA A 438 -17.78 -13.48 -21.10
CA ALA A 438 -18.46 -14.55 -20.39
C ALA A 438 -19.55 -15.22 -21.25
N ARG A 439 -20.35 -14.40 -21.96
CA ARG A 439 -21.40 -14.89 -22.87
C ARG A 439 -20.81 -15.61 -24.07
N LYS A 440 -19.71 -15.11 -24.65
CA LYS A 440 -18.97 -15.78 -25.74
C LYS A 440 -18.50 -17.17 -25.32
N MET A 441 -18.03 -17.30 -24.08
CA MET A 441 -17.52 -18.55 -23.51
C MET A 441 -18.62 -19.46 -22.92
N GLY A 442 -19.87 -19.01 -22.87
CA GLY A 442 -20.97 -19.78 -22.29
C GLY A 442 -20.88 -19.96 -20.77
N LEU A 443 -20.24 -19.03 -20.05
CA LEU A 443 -20.10 -19.08 -18.59
C LEU A 443 -21.37 -18.54 -17.92
N GLU A 444 -22.07 -19.39 -17.17
CA GLU A 444 -23.39 -19.05 -16.61
C GLU A 444 -23.34 -18.71 -15.12
N THR A 445 -22.36 -19.22 -14.39
CA THR A 445 -22.26 -19.09 -12.93
C THR A 445 -20.92 -18.53 -12.50
N TRP A 446 -20.86 -18.00 -11.26
CA TRP A 446 -19.57 -17.61 -10.66
C TRP A 446 -18.61 -18.80 -10.59
N LYS A 447 -19.13 -20.02 -10.40
CA LYS A 447 -18.29 -21.23 -10.40
C LYS A 447 -17.62 -21.42 -11.77
N ASP A 448 -18.35 -21.27 -12.86
CA ASP A 448 -17.79 -21.40 -14.22
C ASP A 448 -16.72 -20.33 -14.48
N ALA A 449 -16.99 -19.08 -14.07
CA ALA A 449 -16.02 -17.99 -14.14
C ALA A 449 -14.77 -18.27 -13.31
N ARG A 450 -14.95 -18.80 -12.09
CA ARG A 450 -13.85 -19.17 -11.19
C ARG A 450 -13.00 -20.30 -11.77
N ASP A 451 -13.63 -21.34 -12.30
CA ASP A 451 -12.95 -22.47 -12.93
C ASP A 451 -12.20 -22.03 -14.20
N ALA A 452 -12.70 -20.99 -14.90
CA ALA A 452 -12.02 -20.38 -16.04
C ALA A 452 -10.73 -19.63 -15.63
N VAL A 453 -10.80 -18.76 -14.61
CA VAL A 453 -9.63 -17.97 -14.17
C VAL A 453 -8.56 -18.83 -13.48
N LEU A 454 -8.94 -19.95 -12.86
CA LEU A 454 -8.00 -20.88 -12.21
C LEU A 454 -7.08 -21.63 -13.18
N ARG A 455 -7.30 -21.51 -14.50
CA ARG A 455 -6.35 -21.99 -15.52
C ARG A 455 -5.07 -21.15 -15.58
N TYR A 456 -5.11 -19.96 -14.99
CA TYR A 456 -4.04 -18.98 -14.93
C TYR A 456 -3.76 -18.62 -13.48
N PRO A 457 -2.68 -17.86 -13.18
CA PRO A 457 -2.41 -17.41 -11.82
C PRO A 457 -3.61 -16.72 -11.16
N TRP A 458 -4.09 -17.31 -10.07
CA TRP A 458 -5.22 -16.81 -9.32
C TRP A 458 -5.13 -17.29 -7.88
N ILE A 459 -5.18 -16.36 -6.92
CA ILE A 459 -5.18 -16.67 -5.48
C ILE A 459 -6.58 -16.44 -4.92
N GLY A 460 -7.28 -17.50 -4.55
CA GLY A 460 -8.70 -17.44 -4.18
C GLY A 460 -8.97 -16.53 -2.98
N ALA A 461 -8.12 -16.60 -1.95
CA ALA A 461 -8.21 -15.77 -0.75
C ALA A 461 -8.09 -14.25 -1.01
N LEU A 462 -7.56 -13.87 -2.19
CA LEU A 462 -7.36 -12.48 -2.57
C LEU A 462 -8.34 -12.01 -3.64
N HIS A 463 -8.58 -12.86 -4.64
CA HIS A 463 -9.22 -12.46 -5.88
C HIS A 463 -10.68 -12.93 -6.00
N ASP A 464 -11.09 -13.99 -5.28
CA ASP A 464 -12.44 -14.56 -5.47
C ASP A 464 -13.56 -13.58 -5.10
N GLU A 465 -13.40 -12.86 -3.98
CA GLU A 465 -14.43 -11.93 -3.50
C GLU A 465 -14.56 -10.68 -4.41
N PRO A 466 -13.49 -9.92 -4.71
CA PRO A 466 -13.60 -8.80 -5.66
C PRO A 466 -13.98 -9.27 -7.07
N GLY A 467 -13.49 -10.43 -7.51
CA GLY A 467 -13.85 -11.02 -8.80
C GLY A 467 -15.34 -11.35 -8.89
N ARG A 468 -15.92 -11.92 -7.82
CA ARG A 468 -17.36 -12.22 -7.76
C ARG A 468 -18.21 -10.96 -7.83
N LEU A 469 -17.82 -9.89 -7.12
CA LEU A 469 -18.54 -8.63 -7.16
C LEU A 469 -18.63 -8.06 -8.58
N ILE A 470 -17.54 -8.16 -9.36
CA ILE A 470 -17.54 -7.69 -10.75
C ILE A 470 -18.33 -8.64 -11.66
N TRP A 471 -18.18 -9.95 -11.47
CA TRP A 471 -18.96 -10.95 -12.20
C TRP A 471 -20.47 -10.75 -12.04
N GLU A 472 -20.93 -10.50 -10.82
CA GLU A 472 -22.34 -10.24 -10.53
C GLU A 472 -22.83 -8.98 -11.24
N LYS A 473 -22.05 -7.89 -11.23
CA LYS A 473 -22.37 -6.68 -12.01
C LYS A 473 -22.47 -6.97 -13.51
N ALA A 474 -21.55 -7.75 -14.06
CA ALA A 474 -21.46 -8.07 -15.48
C ALA A 474 -22.61 -8.95 -15.99
N ARG A 475 -23.21 -9.77 -15.11
CA ARG A 475 -24.40 -10.57 -15.47
C ARG A 475 -25.66 -9.74 -15.66
N PHE A 476 -25.74 -8.57 -15.02
CA PHE A 476 -26.92 -7.69 -15.06
C PHE A 476 -26.75 -6.48 -15.99
N SER A 477 -25.60 -6.37 -16.68
CA SER A 477 -25.25 -5.27 -17.60
C SER A 477 -25.55 -5.54 -19.07
#